data_AF-A0AAV2QYC0-F1
#
_entry.id   AF-A0AAV2QYC0-F1
#
_cell.length_a   1.000
_cell.length_b   1.000
_cell.length_c   1.000
_cell.angle_alpha   90.00
_cell.angle_beta   90.00
_cell.angle_gamma   90.00
#
_symmetry.space_group_name_H-M   'P 1'
#
loop_
_entity.id
_entity.type
_entity.pdbx_description
1 polymer ?
#
loop_
_entity_poly.entity_id
_entity_poly.type
_entity_poly.pdbx_seq_one_letter_code
_entity_poly.pdbx_strand_id
1 'polypeptide(L)'
;GNITSSDSLKRTVIMIHKNTIAGQQMFIRGGITLMQRSGCGSPAESDPCAIHIAVHPLEGNNFKAYEAWGHGDTRFGPNYWLVDMDMDCTQTDNGWFNVRALVTPRINAEHRIYQKRTCHGNVLDLCPFKSFHHVAKCGYFNLFKYNDGNCLIKFL
;
A
#
# COMPACT_ATOMS: atom_id res chain seq x y z
N GLY A 1 -22.87 16.02 17.55
CA GLY A 1 -21.77 15.28 18.21
C GLY A 1 -20.80 14.86 17.14
N ASN A 2 -19.63 15.47 17.08
CA ASN A 2 -18.58 15.09 16.15
C ASN A 2 -17.78 13.94 16.76
N ILE A 3 -18.07 12.72 16.33
CA ILE A 3 -17.19 11.58 16.55
C ILE A 3 -16.33 11.47 15.29
N THR A 4 -15.29 12.27 15.17
CA THR A 4 -14.14 11.91 14.31
C THR A 4 -13.26 11.00 15.15
N SER A 5 -13.65 9.73 15.26
CA SER A 5 -12.94 8.76 16.08
C SER A 5 -11.54 8.52 15.53
N SER A 6 -10.51 8.80 16.31
CA SER A 6 -9.16 8.32 16.01
C SER A 6 -9.05 6.78 16.08
N ASP A 7 -10.13 6.07 16.43
CA ASP A 7 -10.20 4.61 16.55
C ASP A 7 -10.33 3.85 15.21
N SER A 8 -10.75 4.52 14.13
CA SER A 8 -10.93 3.90 12.80
C SER A 8 -9.64 3.88 11.96
N LEU A 9 -8.69 4.77 12.27
CA LEU A 9 -7.40 4.82 11.60
C LEU A 9 -6.51 3.66 12.07
N LYS A 10 -5.98 2.90 11.12
CA LYS A 10 -4.98 1.86 11.39
C LYS A 10 -3.71 2.15 10.60
N ARG A 11 -2.57 2.07 11.28
CA ARG A 11 -1.25 2.13 10.63
C ARG A 11 -1.18 1.06 9.55
N THR A 12 -0.71 1.44 8.38
CA THR A 12 -0.63 0.60 7.19
C THR A 12 0.69 0.93 6.48
N VAL A 13 1.52 -0.09 6.26
CA VAL A 13 2.81 0.09 5.58
C VAL A 13 2.76 -0.61 4.22
N ILE A 14 3.17 0.10 3.18
CA ILE A 14 3.31 -0.44 1.83
C ILE A 14 4.77 -0.31 1.42
N MET A 15 5.33 -1.42 0.94
CA MET A 15 6.69 -1.50 0.41
C MET A 15 6.63 -2.14 -0.99
N ILE A 16 7.25 -1.48 -1.98
CA ILE A 16 7.35 -1.98 -3.36
C ILE A 16 8.82 -2.04 -3.77
N HIS A 17 9.25 -3.21 -4.22
CA HIS A 17 10.59 -3.42 -4.78
C HIS A 17 10.62 -3.18 -6.29
N LYS A 18 11.44 -2.24 -6.76
CA LYS A 18 11.73 -1.98 -8.18
C LYS A 18 13.11 -1.39 -8.40
N ASN A 19 13.92 -2.04 -9.23
CA ASN A 19 15.17 -1.46 -9.73
C ASN A 19 14.92 -0.17 -10.52
N THR A 20 15.47 0.94 -10.02
CA THR A 20 15.38 2.27 -10.65
C THR A 20 16.71 2.71 -11.25
N ILE A 21 16.65 3.51 -12.30
CA ILE A 21 17.81 4.22 -12.86
C ILE A 21 18.00 5.58 -12.17
N ALA A 22 19.17 6.20 -12.33
CA ALA A 22 19.44 7.53 -11.77
C ALA A 22 18.38 8.56 -12.24
N GLY A 23 17.86 9.36 -11.30
CA GLY A 23 16.82 10.35 -11.54
C GLY A 23 15.39 9.79 -11.63
N GLN A 24 15.21 8.47 -11.49
CA GLN A 24 13.89 7.83 -11.50
C GLN A 24 13.28 7.81 -10.10
N GLN A 25 12.01 8.18 -10.00
CA GLN A 25 11.26 8.22 -8.73
C GLN A 25 10.05 7.28 -8.81
N MET A 26 9.68 6.66 -7.68
CA MET A 26 8.43 5.91 -7.56
C MET A 26 7.43 6.67 -6.69
N PHE A 27 6.18 6.67 -7.14
CA PHE A 27 5.02 7.13 -6.40
C PHE A 27 4.06 5.96 -6.22
N ILE A 28 3.43 5.90 -5.05
CA ILE A 28 2.40 4.90 -4.75
C ILE A 28 1.05 5.60 -4.83
N ARG A 29 0.11 5.00 -5.57
CA ARG A 29 -1.29 5.42 -5.58
C ARG A 29 -2.19 4.24 -5.23
N GLY A 30 -3.37 4.50 -4.68
CA GLY A 30 -4.31 3.45 -4.31
C GLY A 30 -5.74 3.94 -4.14
N GLY A 31 -6.60 3.02 -3.74
CA GLY A 31 -8.04 3.26 -3.55
C GLY A 31 -8.86 2.00 -3.80
N ILE A 32 -10.18 2.13 -3.75
CA ILE A 32 -11.11 1.12 -4.27
C ILE A 32 -11.55 1.52 -5.69
N THR A 33 -12.20 0.63 -6.43
CA THR A 33 -12.63 0.90 -7.82
C THR A 33 -14.14 0.81 -7.94
N LEU A 34 -14.66 1.14 -9.14
CA LEU A 34 -16.08 1.01 -9.47
C LEU A 34 -16.63 -0.41 -9.28
N MET A 35 -15.75 -1.42 -9.25
CA MET A 35 -16.14 -2.80 -8.96
C MET A 35 -16.48 -3.04 -7.48
N GLN A 36 -15.93 -2.24 -6.57
CA GLN A 36 -16.16 -2.34 -5.11
C GLN A 36 -17.16 -1.29 -4.60
N ARG A 37 -17.19 -0.09 -5.20
CA ARG A 37 -18.07 1.02 -4.79
C ARG A 37 -18.49 1.82 -6.01
N SER A 38 -19.79 2.05 -6.17
CA SER A 38 -20.32 2.90 -7.24
C SER A 38 -20.00 4.38 -6.99
N GLY A 39 -19.88 5.16 -8.06
CA GLY A 39 -19.74 6.62 -7.98
C GLY A 39 -18.30 7.12 -7.82
N CYS A 40 -17.29 6.29 -8.08
CA CYS A 40 -15.90 6.76 -8.11
C CYS A 40 -15.72 7.88 -9.14
N GLY A 41 -14.94 8.91 -8.78
CA GLY A 41 -14.79 10.10 -9.59
C GLY A 41 -13.47 10.84 -9.38
N SER A 42 -13.48 12.14 -9.63
CA SER A 42 -12.35 13.04 -9.41
C SER A 42 -12.87 14.43 -9.09
N PRO A 43 -12.13 15.26 -8.33
CA PRO A 43 -10.81 14.99 -7.74
C PRO A 43 -10.89 14.13 -6.47
N ALA A 44 -9.74 13.68 -5.96
CA ALA A 44 -9.64 12.70 -4.87
C ALA A 44 -10.36 13.14 -3.58
N GLU A 45 -10.41 14.44 -3.33
CA GLU A 45 -11.07 15.06 -2.16
C GLU A 45 -12.60 14.84 -2.18
N SER A 46 -13.17 14.62 -3.36
CA SER A 46 -14.60 14.37 -3.58
C SER A 46 -14.90 12.96 -4.08
N ASP A 47 -13.86 12.13 -4.29
CA ASP A 47 -14.01 10.79 -4.84
C ASP A 47 -14.43 9.81 -3.74
N PRO A 48 -15.64 9.21 -3.80
CA PRO A 48 -16.09 8.22 -2.83
C PRO A 48 -15.20 6.98 -2.75
N CYS A 49 -14.29 6.79 -3.71
CA CYS A 49 -13.37 5.67 -3.80
C CYS A 49 -11.94 6.00 -3.34
N ALA A 50 -11.67 7.28 -3.05
CA ALA A 50 -10.47 7.68 -2.32
C ALA A 50 -10.56 7.21 -0.87
N ILE A 51 -9.40 6.92 -0.28
CA ILE A 51 -9.31 6.48 1.10
C ILE A 51 -8.53 7.52 1.88
N HIS A 52 -9.08 7.98 2.99
CA HIS A 52 -8.41 8.92 3.88
C HIS A 52 -7.14 8.28 4.45
N ILE A 53 -6.02 8.98 4.26
CA ILE A 53 -4.70 8.62 4.78
C ILE A 53 -4.07 9.81 5.50
N ALA A 54 -3.28 9.53 6.53
CA ALA A 54 -2.36 10.48 7.15
C ALA A 54 -0.94 9.91 7.01
N VAL A 55 -0.16 10.47 6.08
CA VAL A 55 1.21 10.01 5.83
C VAL A 55 2.10 10.39 7.00
N HIS A 56 2.89 9.44 7.49
CA HIS A 56 3.91 9.71 8.49
C HIS A 56 5.17 10.23 7.77
N PRO A 57 5.62 11.47 8.02
CA PRO A 57 6.87 11.96 7.46
C PRO A 57 8.02 11.06 7.91
N LEU A 58 8.86 10.66 6.95
CA LEU A 58 10.05 9.87 7.24
C LEU A 58 11.15 10.81 7.79
N GLU A 59 11.08 11.17 9.06
CA GLU A 59 12.05 12.04 9.74
C GLU A 59 12.58 11.46 11.07
N GLY A 60 13.85 11.76 11.39
CA GLY A 60 14.47 11.57 12.71
C GLY A 60 14.91 10.14 13.09
N ASN A 61 15.23 9.95 14.39
CA ASN A 61 15.65 8.69 15.03
C ASN A 61 14.63 7.52 14.93
N ASN A 62 13.45 7.75 14.32
CA ASN A 62 12.43 6.75 14.04
C ASN A 62 12.89 5.66 13.05
N PHE A 63 14.05 5.90 12.41
CA PHE A 63 14.83 4.89 11.69
C PHE A 63 15.26 3.70 12.56
N LYS A 64 15.21 3.79 13.90
CA LYS A 64 15.57 2.67 14.78
C LYS A 64 14.59 1.50 14.73
N ALA A 65 13.33 1.69 14.34
CA ALA A 65 12.39 0.56 14.15
C ALA A 65 12.61 -0.14 12.81
N TYR A 66 13.00 0.61 11.78
CA TYR A 66 13.50 0.09 10.49
C TYR A 66 14.83 -0.66 10.66
N GLU A 67 15.75 -0.15 11.51
CA GLU A 67 16.99 -0.85 11.90
C GLU A 67 16.75 -2.02 12.88
N ALA A 68 15.77 -1.93 13.80
CA ALA A 68 15.46 -3.01 14.75
C ALA A 68 14.75 -4.21 14.09
N TRP A 69 14.01 -3.99 12.99
CA TRP A 69 13.35 -5.08 12.26
C TRP A 69 14.31 -5.86 11.34
N GLY A 70 15.52 -5.33 11.13
CA GLY A 70 16.63 -5.97 10.42
C GLY A 70 17.56 -6.79 11.33
N HIS A 71 17.20 -7.07 12.59
CA HIS A 71 18.04 -7.91 13.44
C HIS A 71 17.93 -9.38 13.03
N GLY A 72 18.86 -9.82 12.17
CA GLY A 72 18.98 -11.20 11.68
C GLY A 72 18.87 -11.35 10.15
N ASP A 73 18.36 -10.32 9.46
CA ASP A 73 18.40 -10.24 7.99
C ASP A 73 19.59 -9.37 7.58
N THR A 74 20.53 -9.94 6.80
CA THR A 74 21.87 -9.34 6.68
C THR A 74 22.04 -8.26 5.61
N ARG A 75 21.01 -7.89 4.79
CA ARG A 75 21.08 -6.77 3.82
C ARG A 75 19.70 -6.21 3.40
N PHE A 76 19.59 -4.88 3.24
CA PHE A 76 18.68 -4.24 2.27
C PHE A 76 19.49 -3.73 1.07
N GLY A 77 19.03 -4.03 -0.15
CA GLY A 77 19.61 -3.48 -1.38
C GLY A 77 19.01 -2.12 -1.75
N PRO A 78 19.59 -1.40 -2.73
CA PRO A 78 18.86 -0.32 -3.40
C PRO A 78 17.51 -0.87 -3.92
N ASN A 79 16.56 0.03 -4.25
CA ASN A 79 15.36 -0.28 -5.03
C ASN A 79 14.05 -0.62 -4.27
N TYR A 80 13.96 -0.32 -2.98
CA TYR A 80 12.70 -0.41 -2.22
C TYR A 80 12.09 0.98 -1.96
N TRP A 81 10.79 1.09 -2.18
CA TRP A 81 10.01 2.32 -2.04
C TRP A 81 8.91 2.07 -1.02
N LEU A 82 8.83 2.92 0.01
CA LEU A 82 7.97 2.71 1.18
C LEU A 82 7.05 3.92 1.40
N VAL A 83 5.81 3.64 1.79
CA VAL A 83 4.89 4.61 2.39
C VAL A 83 4.39 4.02 3.72
N ASP A 84 4.51 4.80 4.79
CA ASP A 84 3.96 4.53 6.12
C ASP A 84 2.89 5.58 6.41
N MET A 85 1.70 5.11 6.77
CA MET A 85 0.54 5.98 6.91
C MET A 85 -0.50 5.37 7.85
N ASP A 86 -1.27 6.23 8.50
CA ASP A 86 -2.54 5.83 9.10
C ASP A 86 -3.65 5.88 8.05
N MET A 87 -4.47 4.83 7.98
CA MET A 87 -5.48 4.66 6.94
C MET A 87 -6.85 4.35 7.56
N ASP A 88 -7.91 5.00 7.08
CA ASP A 88 -9.28 4.71 7.52
C ASP A 88 -9.78 3.41 6.87
N CYS A 89 -9.64 2.30 7.60
CA CYS A 89 -10.00 1.00 7.07
C CYS A 89 -11.51 0.85 6.82
N THR A 90 -12.37 1.70 7.38
CA THR A 90 -13.82 1.64 7.11
C THR A 90 -14.17 1.99 5.66
N GLN A 91 -13.25 2.67 4.97
CA GLN A 91 -13.43 3.10 3.59
C GLN A 91 -12.95 2.05 2.57
N THR A 92 -12.37 0.95 3.04
CA THR A 92 -11.88 -0.18 2.22
C THR A 92 -12.98 -1.24 2.01
N ASP A 93 -12.72 -2.23 1.15
CA ASP A 93 -13.57 -3.42 1.04
C ASP A 93 -13.07 -4.50 2.00
N ASN A 94 -13.68 -4.58 3.19
CA ASN A 94 -13.28 -5.51 4.24
C ASN A 94 -11.78 -5.43 4.59
N GLY A 95 -11.21 -4.23 4.64
CA GLY A 95 -9.78 -3.99 4.85
C GLY A 95 -8.92 -4.03 3.59
N TRP A 96 -9.44 -4.53 2.46
CA TRP A 96 -8.68 -4.69 1.21
C TRP A 96 -8.83 -3.50 0.27
N PHE A 97 -7.72 -3.12 -0.38
CA PHE A 97 -7.69 -1.99 -1.32
C PHE A 97 -6.63 -2.18 -2.41
N ASN A 98 -6.75 -1.43 -3.50
CA ASN A 98 -5.83 -1.51 -4.64
C ASN A 98 -4.66 -0.57 -4.46
N VAL A 99 -3.49 -1.01 -4.94
CA VAL A 99 -2.23 -0.27 -4.90
C VAL A 99 -1.54 -0.41 -6.25
N ARG A 100 -0.95 0.68 -6.74
CA ARG A 100 -0.14 0.67 -7.95
C ARG A 100 1.05 1.62 -7.82
N ALA A 101 2.20 1.19 -8.30
CA ALA A 101 3.36 2.04 -8.48
C ALA A 101 3.28 2.82 -9.81
N LEU A 102 3.57 4.11 -9.72
CA LEU A 102 3.87 4.99 -10.84
C LEU A 102 5.36 5.33 -10.81
N VAL A 103 6.00 5.36 -11.96
CA VAL A 103 7.43 5.65 -12.04
C VAL A 103 7.67 6.80 -13.01
N THR A 104 8.50 7.79 -12.64
CA THR A 104 8.82 9.00 -13.45
C THR A 104 10.33 9.07 -13.69
N PRO A 105 10.88 9.82 -14.68
CA PRO A 105 10.24 10.84 -15.53
C PRO A 105 9.42 10.29 -16.70
N ARG A 106 9.68 9.07 -17.17
CA ARG A 106 8.78 8.38 -18.11
C ARG A 106 7.66 7.75 -17.30
N ILE A 107 6.45 8.35 -17.32
CA ILE A 107 5.28 7.84 -16.60
C ILE A 107 5.00 6.41 -17.04
N ASN A 108 5.55 5.46 -16.29
CA ASN A 108 5.38 4.04 -16.50
C ASN A 108 4.63 3.51 -15.29
N ALA A 109 3.32 3.39 -15.45
CA ALA A 109 2.49 2.69 -14.48
C ALA A 109 2.72 1.18 -14.61
N GLU A 110 2.63 0.43 -13.51
CA GLU A 110 2.73 -1.04 -13.56
C GLU A 110 1.81 -1.64 -14.61
N HIS A 111 2.21 -2.73 -15.25
CA HIS A 111 1.36 -3.47 -16.18
C HIS A 111 0.17 -4.10 -15.43
N ARG A 112 -0.66 -4.85 -16.15
CA ARG A 112 -1.71 -5.66 -15.54
C ARG A 112 -1.08 -6.71 -14.60
N ILE A 113 -1.28 -6.57 -13.30
CA ILE A 113 -0.77 -7.49 -12.28
C ILE A 113 -1.84 -8.52 -11.96
N TYR A 114 -1.52 -9.80 -12.09
CA TYR A 114 -2.40 -10.89 -11.64
C TYR A 114 -1.95 -11.33 -10.25
N GLN A 115 -2.36 -10.60 -9.22
CA GLN A 115 -1.99 -10.93 -7.85
C GLN A 115 -2.66 -12.23 -7.40
N LYS A 116 -1.91 -13.10 -6.73
CA LYS A 116 -2.46 -14.33 -6.12
C LYS A 116 -3.49 -13.98 -5.06
N ARG A 117 -4.54 -14.80 -4.93
CA ARG A 117 -5.56 -14.62 -3.88
C ARG A 117 -5.01 -14.81 -2.47
N THR A 118 -3.95 -15.60 -2.33
CA THR A 118 -3.20 -15.84 -1.11
C THR A 118 -1.84 -15.18 -1.21
N CYS A 119 -1.51 -14.34 -0.22
CA CYS A 119 -0.17 -13.81 -0.03
C CYS A 119 0.60 -14.66 0.98
N HIS A 120 1.93 -14.67 0.91
CA HIS A 120 2.73 -15.19 2.01
C HIS A 120 2.50 -14.34 3.28
N GLY A 121 2.78 -14.89 4.45
CA GLY A 121 2.60 -14.21 5.73
C GLY A 121 1.36 -14.68 6.49
N ASN A 122 0.84 -13.83 7.37
CA ASN A 122 -0.17 -14.18 8.38
C ASN A 122 -1.44 -13.33 8.27
N VAL A 123 -1.86 -12.98 7.04
CA VAL A 123 -3.17 -12.34 6.83
C VAL A 123 -4.29 -13.37 7.05
N LEU A 124 -5.29 -12.99 7.85
CA LEU A 124 -6.30 -13.94 8.36
C LEU A 124 -7.43 -14.23 7.37
N ASP A 125 -7.68 -13.30 6.45
CA ASP A 125 -8.75 -13.35 5.46
C ASP A 125 -8.21 -13.33 4.04
N LEU A 126 -9.03 -13.76 3.08
CA LEU A 126 -8.71 -13.71 1.65
C LEU A 126 -9.26 -12.42 1.04
N CYS A 127 -8.54 -11.87 0.06
CA CYS A 127 -9.07 -10.76 -0.73
C CYS A 127 -10.42 -11.16 -1.40
N PRO A 128 -11.49 -10.37 -1.21
CA PRO A 128 -12.82 -10.72 -1.68
C PRO A 128 -13.02 -10.45 -3.18
N PHE A 129 -12.15 -9.66 -3.80
CA PHE A 129 -12.27 -9.25 -5.21
C PHE A 129 -11.07 -9.67 -6.06
N LYS A 130 -11.27 -9.67 -7.39
CA LYS A 130 -10.18 -9.77 -8.35
C LYS A 130 -9.72 -8.36 -8.72
N SER A 131 -8.41 -8.18 -8.81
CA SER A 131 -7.82 -6.93 -9.27
C SER A 131 -6.76 -7.19 -10.34
N PHE A 132 -6.47 -6.15 -11.11
CA PHE A 132 -5.34 -6.09 -12.04
C PHE A 132 -4.18 -5.21 -11.54
N HIS A 133 -4.21 -4.91 -10.25
CA HIS A 133 -3.22 -4.15 -9.51
C HIS A 133 -2.77 -4.96 -8.28
N HIS A 134 -1.78 -4.45 -7.56
CA HIS A 134 -1.52 -4.98 -6.23
C HIS A 134 -2.75 -4.78 -5.35
N VAL A 135 -2.99 -5.74 -4.46
CA VAL A 135 -4.04 -5.64 -3.45
C VAL A 135 -3.38 -5.71 -2.08
N ALA A 136 -3.54 -4.64 -1.31
CA ALA A 136 -3.02 -4.48 0.04
C ALA A 136 -4.13 -4.59 1.08
N LYS A 137 -3.72 -4.82 2.33
CA LYS A 137 -4.58 -4.92 3.50
C LYS A 137 -4.28 -3.78 4.47
N CYS A 138 -5.32 -3.03 4.83
CA CYS A 138 -5.29 -1.95 5.80
C CYS A 138 -5.02 -2.51 7.20
N GLY A 139 -4.15 -1.87 7.98
CA GLY A 139 -3.70 -2.36 9.29
C GLY A 139 -2.51 -3.34 9.25
N TYR A 140 -1.90 -3.55 8.09
CA TYR A 140 -0.87 -4.56 7.86
C TYR A 140 0.39 -3.98 7.20
N PHE A 141 1.48 -4.73 7.28
CA PHE A 141 2.64 -4.59 6.41
C PHE A 141 2.38 -5.31 5.09
N ASN A 142 2.56 -4.60 3.98
CA ASN A 142 2.32 -5.09 2.63
C ASN A 142 3.59 -4.94 1.79
N LEU A 143 4.17 -6.05 1.37
CA LEU A 143 5.34 -6.07 0.50
C LEU A 143 5.00 -6.66 -0.87
N PHE A 144 5.35 -5.89 -1.89
CA PHE A 144 5.18 -6.24 -3.30
C PHE A 144 6.49 -6.10 -4.06
N LYS A 145 6.54 -6.77 -5.21
CA LYS A 145 7.56 -6.54 -6.23
C LYS A 145 6.87 -5.98 -7.46
N TYR A 146 7.46 -4.94 -8.03
CA TYR A 146 6.90 -4.22 -9.15
C TYR A 146 6.64 -5.14 -10.35
N ASN A 147 5.44 -5.05 -10.94
CA ASN A 147 4.96 -5.92 -12.02
C ASN A 147 4.92 -7.43 -11.68
N ASP A 148 4.87 -7.81 -10.40
CA ASP A 148 4.86 -9.22 -9.96
C ASP A 148 3.54 -9.55 -9.23
N GLY A 149 3.01 -10.76 -9.44
CA GLY A 149 1.78 -11.21 -8.78
C GLY A 149 1.98 -11.77 -7.36
N ASN A 150 3.24 -11.91 -6.91
CA ASN A 150 3.56 -12.38 -5.56
C ASN A 150 3.49 -11.24 -4.54
N CYS A 151 3.09 -11.60 -3.31
CA CYS A 151 2.91 -10.67 -2.21
C CYS A 151 3.29 -11.32 -0.88
N LEU A 152 3.70 -10.49 0.07
CA LEU A 152 3.84 -10.80 1.50
C LEU A 152 2.97 -9.81 2.28
N ILE A 153 2.01 -10.30 3.04
CA ILE A 153 1.14 -9.49 3.90
C ILE A 153 1.16 -10.09 5.31
N LYS A 154 1.52 -9.28 6.30
CA LYS A 154 1.60 -9.71 7.70
C LYS A 154 1.29 -8.58 8.67
N PHE A 155 1.01 -8.91 9.92
CA PHE A 155 0.82 -7.93 10.99
C PHE A 155 2.03 -6.99 11.09
N LEU A 156 1.75 -5.74 11.47
CA LEU A 156 2.76 -4.74 11.81
C LEU A 156 3.46 -5.07 13.13
#